data_AF-A0A952V3T8-F1
#
_entry.id   AF-A0A952V3T8-F1
#
_cell.length_a   1.000
_cell.length_b   1.000
_cell.length_c   1.000
_cell.angle_alpha   90.00
_cell.angle_beta   90.00
_cell.angle_gamma   90.00
#
_symmetry.space_group_name_H-M   'P 1'
#
loop_
_entity.id
_entity.type
_entity.pdbx_description
1 polymer ?
#
loop_
_entity_poly.entity_id
_entity_poly.type
_entity_poly.pdbx_seq_one_letter_code
_entity_poly.pdbx_strand_id
1 'polypeptide(L)'
;MSVEEALFAPVVSITSTKRRRFFWAAWWSGPPVRVPFRKPDASDGGAATFEEAVAAANARAGTTLAVTDPLWARAWMRVLRGEEVWPSRADREPRAPRARAPEAEAGSIWSLLGVTKDVTLAELKAAYRRRAIELHPDRGGDAETFRRLLAAYEEAQKRVARPRPRRSS
;
A
#
# COMPACT_ATOMS: atom_id res chain seq x y z
N MET A 1 42.81 -9.79 -18.47
CA MET A 1 41.60 -10.34 -19.11
C MET A 1 40.42 -9.61 -18.49
N SER A 2 39.92 -8.61 -19.19
CA SER A 2 38.68 -7.90 -18.90
C SER A 2 37.50 -8.81 -19.23
N VAL A 3 36.49 -8.84 -18.37
CA VAL A 3 35.06 -8.89 -18.71
C VAL A 3 34.28 -8.39 -17.50
N GLU A 4 33.23 -7.62 -17.76
CA GLU A 4 32.16 -7.22 -16.83
C GLU A 4 32.39 -5.93 -16.01
N GLU A 5 32.83 -4.86 -16.69
CA GLU A 5 32.40 -3.51 -16.31
C GLU A 5 30.91 -3.37 -16.72
N ALA A 6 30.04 -4.11 -16.04
CA ALA A 6 28.61 -3.93 -16.16
C ALA A 6 28.32 -2.48 -15.74
N LEU A 7 27.78 -1.69 -16.66
CA LEU A 7 27.44 -0.28 -16.48
C LEU A 7 26.50 -0.15 -15.28
N PHE A 8 27.07 0.01 -14.10
CA PHE A 8 26.32 0.25 -12.89
C PHE A 8 25.78 1.66 -12.95
N ALA A 9 24.46 1.79 -13.10
CA ALA A 9 23.80 3.07 -12.93
C ALA A 9 23.81 3.40 -11.43
N PRO A 10 24.32 4.58 -11.02
CA PRO A 10 24.30 4.97 -9.63
C PRO A 10 22.84 5.10 -9.17
N VAL A 11 22.53 4.65 -7.95
CA VAL A 11 21.15 4.50 -7.47
C VAL A 11 20.88 5.26 -6.18
N VAL A 12 19.61 5.61 -5.97
CA VAL A 12 19.09 6.16 -4.72
C VAL A 12 17.89 5.35 -4.25
N SER A 13 17.90 4.95 -2.98
CA SER A 13 16.76 4.37 -2.28
C SER A 13 16.14 5.42 -1.38
N ILE A 14 14.82 5.55 -1.40
CA ILE A 14 14.09 6.59 -0.66
C ILE A 14 12.94 5.96 0.10
N THR A 15 12.77 6.35 1.35
CA THR A 15 11.69 5.85 2.21
C THR A 15 11.14 6.95 3.11
N SER A 16 9.88 6.80 3.52
CA SER A 16 9.25 7.74 4.44
C SER A 16 9.59 7.42 5.90
N THR A 17 9.77 8.47 6.68
CA THR A 17 10.02 8.42 8.12
C THR A 17 8.71 8.57 8.90
N LYS A 18 8.73 8.27 10.21
CA LYS A 18 7.57 8.43 11.09
C LYS A 18 7.04 9.88 11.15
N ARG A 19 7.86 10.88 10.81
CA ARG A 19 7.51 12.32 10.84
C ARG A 19 6.96 12.83 9.51
N ARG A 20 6.52 11.95 8.61
CA ARG A 20 6.07 12.30 7.24
C ARG A 20 7.15 13.04 6.41
N ARG A 21 8.43 12.83 6.73
CA ARG A 21 9.58 13.30 5.96
C ARG A 21 10.21 12.14 5.20
N PHE A 22 10.97 12.42 4.16
CA PHE A 22 11.70 11.41 3.39
C PHE A 22 13.15 11.30 3.86
N PHE A 23 13.64 10.06 3.83
CA PHE A 23 15.03 9.70 4.05
C PHE A 23 15.54 9.02 2.79
N TRP A 24 16.72 9.42 2.33
CA TRP A 24 17.36 8.86 1.15
C TRP A 24 18.72 8.27 1.50
N ALA A 25 19.10 7.22 0.78
CA ALA A 25 20.41 6.61 0.82
C ALA A 25 20.85 6.32 -0.62
N ALA A 26 22.08 6.68 -0.96
CA ALA A 26 22.58 6.65 -2.33
C ALA A 26 23.86 5.81 -2.44
N TRP A 27 23.99 5.13 -3.58
CA TRP A 27 25.11 4.28 -3.93
C TRP A 27 25.56 4.63 -5.35
N TRP A 28 26.75 5.22 -5.47
CA TRP A 28 27.37 5.58 -6.74
C TRP A 28 28.77 4.98 -6.91
N SER A 29 29.41 4.51 -5.83
CA SER A 29 30.67 3.76 -5.90
C SER A 29 30.49 2.27 -6.24
N GLY A 30 29.25 1.81 -6.35
CA GLY A 30 28.88 0.45 -6.74
C GLY A 30 27.49 0.07 -6.22
N PRO A 31 26.90 -1.03 -6.72
CA PRO A 31 25.53 -1.41 -6.38
C PRO A 31 25.35 -1.75 -4.90
N PRO A 32 24.16 -1.52 -4.33
CA PRO A 32 23.84 -1.99 -2.99
C PRO A 32 23.89 -3.52 -2.95
N VAL A 33 24.63 -4.06 -1.98
CA VAL A 33 24.80 -5.51 -1.78
C VAL A 33 24.19 -5.91 -0.44
N ARG A 34 23.52 -7.06 -0.40
CA ARG A 34 22.79 -7.52 0.78
C ARG A 34 23.73 -8.13 1.83
N VAL A 35 24.72 -8.90 1.39
CA VAL A 35 25.62 -9.69 2.23
C VAL A 35 27.05 -9.66 1.65
N PRO A 36 28.04 -9.10 2.38
CA PRO A 36 27.83 -8.20 3.51
C PRO A 36 27.03 -6.97 3.07
N PHE A 37 26.26 -6.38 3.97
CA PHE A 37 25.46 -5.20 3.63
C PHE A 37 26.40 -4.04 3.23
N ARG A 38 26.31 -3.60 1.98
CA ARG A 38 27.10 -2.45 1.49
C ARG A 38 26.48 -1.15 2.00
N LYS A 39 27.24 -0.40 2.79
CA LYS A 39 26.84 0.93 3.26
C LYS A 39 26.66 1.89 2.06
N PRO A 40 25.68 2.81 2.11
CA PRO A 40 25.57 3.85 1.10
C PRO A 40 26.77 4.80 1.15
N ASP A 41 27.06 5.41 0.01
CA ASP A 41 28.09 6.45 -0.11
C ASP A 41 27.66 7.74 0.61
N ALA A 42 26.37 8.08 0.54
CA ALA A 42 25.76 9.09 1.38
C ALA A 42 24.30 8.78 1.69
N SER A 43 23.81 9.38 2.76
CA SER A 43 22.41 9.34 3.15
C SER A 43 22.06 10.60 3.91
N ASP A 44 20.82 11.06 3.77
CA ASP A 44 20.30 12.16 4.59
C ASP A 44 18.78 12.02 4.74
N GLY A 45 18.22 12.75 5.70
CA GLY A 45 16.78 12.75 5.95
C GLY A 45 16.25 14.12 6.31
N GLY A 46 14.96 14.34 6.05
CA GLY A 46 14.30 15.61 6.37
C GLY A 46 13.57 16.24 5.19
N ALA A 47 13.78 15.73 3.98
CA ALA A 47 13.07 16.19 2.79
C ALA A 47 11.54 16.14 3.00
N ALA A 48 10.86 17.21 2.63
CA ALA A 48 9.41 17.33 2.70
C ALA A 48 8.72 16.48 1.64
N THR A 49 9.35 16.32 0.47
CA THR A 49 8.79 15.54 -0.64
C THR A 49 9.77 14.47 -1.14
N PHE A 50 9.23 13.53 -1.92
CA PHE A 50 10.02 12.52 -2.59
C PHE A 50 10.99 13.14 -3.60
N GLU A 51 10.52 14.10 -4.38
CA GLU A 51 11.31 14.83 -5.38
C GLU A 51 12.46 15.59 -4.72
N GLU A 52 12.20 16.27 -3.60
CA GLU A 52 13.24 16.96 -2.82
C GLU A 52 14.31 15.97 -2.32
N ALA A 53 13.90 14.77 -1.91
CA ALA A 53 14.85 13.73 -1.51
C ALA A 53 15.70 13.24 -2.69
N VAL A 54 15.12 13.06 -3.87
CA VAL A 54 15.86 12.73 -5.11
C VAL A 54 16.83 13.85 -5.48
N ALA A 55 16.36 15.10 -5.45
CA ALA A 55 17.16 16.27 -5.79
C ALA A 55 18.36 16.42 -4.83
N ALA A 56 18.13 16.26 -3.52
CA ALA A 56 19.18 16.29 -2.50
C ALA A 56 20.21 15.17 -2.71
N ALA A 57 19.75 13.95 -3.02
CA ALA A 57 20.63 12.83 -3.31
C ALA A 57 21.47 13.05 -4.57
N ASN A 58 20.86 13.53 -5.65
CA ASN A 58 21.55 13.86 -6.91
C ASN A 58 22.59 14.97 -6.70
N ALA A 59 22.21 16.02 -5.97
CA ALA A 59 23.13 17.11 -5.62
C ALA A 59 24.33 16.60 -4.80
N ARG A 60 24.11 15.64 -3.90
CA ARG A 60 25.19 15.06 -3.11
C ARG A 60 26.11 14.14 -3.92
N ALA A 61 25.55 13.37 -4.84
CA ALA A 61 26.31 12.49 -5.72
C ALA A 61 27.01 13.22 -6.87
N GLY A 62 26.60 14.46 -7.18
CA GLY A 62 27.08 15.21 -8.34
C GLY A 62 26.62 14.62 -9.68
N THR A 63 25.61 13.75 -9.68
CA THR A 63 25.07 13.08 -10.86
C THR A 63 23.61 12.68 -10.64
N THR A 64 22.92 12.28 -11.71
CA THR A 64 21.55 11.76 -11.63
C THR A 64 21.57 10.31 -11.16
N LEU A 65 20.86 10.03 -10.07
CA LEU A 65 20.71 8.70 -9.49
C LEU A 65 19.39 8.06 -9.94
N ALA A 66 19.44 6.78 -10.32
CA ALA A 66 18.24 6.00 -10.59
C ALA A 66 17.55 5.60 -9.27
N VAL A 67 16.24 5.83 -9.16
CA VAL A 67 15.48 5.40 -7.98
C VAL A 67 15.37 3.88 -7.94
N THR A 68 15.67 3.27 -6.79
CA THR A 68 15.56 1.83 -6.54
C THR A 68 14.64 1.51 -5.36
N ASP A 69 14.52 0.21 -5.00
CA ASP A 69 13.63 -0.28 -3.95
C ASP A 69 13.87 0.44 -2.60
N PRO A 70 12.82 0.95 -1.93
CA PRO A 70 12.92 1.62 -0.62
C PRO A 70 13.51 0.75 0.50
N LEU A 71 13.57 -0.57 0.31
CA LEU A 71 14.12 -1.54 1.23
C LEU A 71 15.55 -1.20 1.66
N TRP A 72 16.38 -0.69 0.75
CA TRP A 72 17.77 -0.35 1.03
C TRP A 72 17.92 0.84 1.98
N ALA A 73 17.14 1.90 1.78
CA ALA A 73 17.07 3.04 2.70
C ALA A 73 16.52 2.62 4.06
N ARG A 74 15.54 1.72 4.09
CA ARG A 74 15.00 1.15 5.35
C ARG A 74 16.04 0.33 6.10
N ALA A 75 16.78 -0.50 5.39
CA ALA A 75 17.88 -1.29 5.95
C ALA A 75 18.95 -0.38 6.54
N TRP A 76 19.33 0.68 5.81
CA TRP A 76 20.29 1.65 6.31
C TRP A 76 19.79 2.43 7.52
N MET A 77 18.51 2.84 7.56
CA MET A 77 17.93 3.46 8.76
C MET A 77 17.98 2.54 10.00
N ARG A 78 17.92 1.22 9.81
CA ARG A 78 18.06 0.24 10.91
C ARG A 78 19.50 0.22 11.42
N VAL A 79 20.47 0.17 10.50
CA VAL A 79 21.90 0.25 10.85
C VAL A 79 22.20 1.54 11.63
N LEU A 80 21.66 2.69 11.20
CA LEU A 80 21.83 3.96 11.92
C LEU A 80 21.22 3.96 13.33
N ARG A 81 20.26 3.07 13.61
CA ARG A 81 19.66 2.88 14.94
C ARG A 81 20.35 1.80 15.77
N GLY A 82 21.43 1.19 15.26
CA GLY A 82 22.08 0.04 15.88
C GLY A 82 21.24 -1.24 15.82
N GLU A 83 20.22 -1.29 14.95
CA GLU A 83 19.41 -2.48 14.71
C GLU A 83 20.05 -3.37 13.64
N GLU A 84 19.70 -4.66 13.64
CA GLU A 84 20.08 -5.57 12.57
C GLU A 84 19.53 -5.12 11.21
N VAL A 85 20.39 -5.09 10.18
CA VAL A 85 20.11 -4.63 8.81
C VAL A 85 18.84 -5.30 8.25
N TRP A 86 18.77 -6.63 8.42
CA TRP A 86 17.72 -7.48 7.89
C TRP A 86 17.15 -8.35 9.01
N PRO A 87 16.06 -7.94 9.68
CA PRO A 87 15.48 -8.75 10.74
C PRO A 87 15.11 -10.11 10.17
N SER A 88 15.44 -11.17 10.91
CA SER A 88 15.04 -12.51 10.52
C SER A 88 13.52 -12.58 10.42
N ARG A 89 13.01 -13.49 9.57
CA ARG A 89 11.57 -13.81 9.56
C ARG A 89 11.10 -14.27 10.94
N ALA A 90 12.00 -14.83 11.76
CA ALA A 90 11.74 -15.24 13.13
C ALA A 90 11.37 -14.06 14.05
N ASP A 91 11.94 -12.87 13.82
CA ASP A 91 11.66 -11.67 14.64
C ASP A 91 10.40 -10.92 14.22
N ARG A 92 9.79 -11.31 13.09
CA ARG A 92 8.49 -10.77 12.69
C ARG A 92 7.41 -11.50 13.46
N GLU A 93 7.02 -10.92 14.60
CA GLU A 93 5.77 -11.26 15.27
C GLU A 93 4.65 -11.37 14.22
N PRO A 94 3.88 -12.47 14.18
CA PRO A 94 2.86 -12.67 13.15
C PRO A 94 1.89 -11.49 13.17
N ARG A 95 1.96 -10.67 12.12
CA ARG A 95 1.00 -9.60 11.91
C ARG A 95 -0.36 -10.24 11.75
N ALA A 96 -1.28 -9.95 12.68
CA ALA A 96 -2.65 -10.44 12.64
C ALA A 96 -3.21 -10.29 11.21
N PRO A 97 -3.85 -11.33 10.65
CA PRO A 97 -4.28 -11.30 9.26
C PRO A 97 -5.26 -10.15 9.05
N ARG A 98 -4.91 -9.21 8.16
CA ARG A 98 -5.91 -8.33 7.54
C ARG A 98 -6.90 -9.26 6.83
N ALA A 99 -8.16 -9.22 7.25
CA ALA A 99 -9.22 -10.01 6.64
C ALA A 99 -9.17 -9.88 5.11
N ARG A 100 -8.80 -10.97 4.45
CA ARG A 100 -8.88 -11.12 3.00
C ARG A 100 -10.37 -11.17 2.69
N ALA A 101 -10.91 -10.12 2.09
CA ALA A 101 -12.30 -10.13 1.64
C ALA A 101 -12.48 -11.32 0.67
N PRO A 102 -13.41 -12.26 0.93
CA PRO A 102 -13.67 -13.34 -0.01
C PRO A 102 -14.41 -12.80 -1.24
N GLU A 103 -14.06 -13.38 -2.39
CA GLU A 103 -14.55 -13.12 -3.74
C GLU A 103 -16.05 -12.79 -3.78
N ALA A 104 -16.36 -11.51 -4.03
CA ALA A 104 -17.66 -11.09 -4.50
C ALA A 104 -17.54 -10.97 -6.03
N GLU A 105 -18.29 -11.78 -6.78
CA GLU A 105 -18.31 -11.72 -8.24
C GLU A 105 -18.47 -10.26 -8.70
N ALA A 106 -17.54 -9.79 -9.52
CA ALA A 106 -17.56 -8.44 -10.06
C ALA A 106 -18.85 -8.24 -10.87
N GLY A 107 -19.69 -7.29 -10.44
CA GLY A 107 -21.01 -7.01 -11.03
C GLY A 107 -22.21 -7.45 -10.19
N SER A 108 -22.00 -8.14 -9.06
CA SER A 108 -23.11 -8.49 -8.16
C SER A 108 -23.60 -7.29 -7.33
N ILE A 109 -24.90 -7.22 -7.06
CA ILE A 109 -25.52 -6.23 -6.15
C ILE A 109 -24.83 -6.19 -4.77
N TRP A 110 -24.31 -7.34 -4.31
CA TRP A 110 -23.61 -7.49 -3.05
C TRP A 110 -22.25 -6.78 -3.06
N SER A 111 -21.54 -6.87 -4.18
CA SER A 111 -20.26 -6.20 -4.42
C SER A 111 -20.43 -4.67 -4.42
N LEU A 112 -21.52 -4.16 -5.03
CA LEU A 112 -21.82 -2.73 -5.04
C LEU A 112 -22.09 -2.18 -3.62
N LEU A 113 -22.73 -2.99 -2.78
CA LEU A 113 -23.01 -2.66 -1.39
C LEU A 113 -21.83 -2.94 -0.44
N GLY A 114 -20.81 -3.67 -0.91
CA GLY A 114 -19.65 -4.07 -0.11
C GLY A 114 -19.99 -5.09 0.98
N VAL A 115 -20.99 -5.95 0.75
CA VAL A 115 -21.46 -6.97 1.70
C VAL A 115 -21.54 -8.34 1.03
N THR A 116 -21.71 -9.40 1.83
CA THR A 116 -21.92 -10.77 1.34
C THR A 116 -23.40 -11.07 1.13
N LYS A 117 -23.74 -12.11 0.35
CA LYS A 117 -25.12 -12.58 0.14
C LYS A 117 -25.84 -13.06 1.41
N ASP A 118 -25.08 -13.36 2.46
CA ASP A 118 -25.57 -13.83 3.76
C ASP A 118 -25.67 -12.71 4.82
N VAL A 119 -25.62 -11.45 4.38
CA VAL A 119 -25.73 -10.27 5.24
C VAL A 119 -27.11 -10.18 5.91
N THR A 120 -27.15 -9.73 7.17
CA THR A 120 -28.40 -9.44 7.87
C THR A 120 -29.01 -8.09 7.44
N LEU A 121 -30.31 -7.87 7.69
CA LEU A 121 -30.95 -6.57 7.40
C LEU A 121 -30.28 -5.40 8.11
N ALA A 122 -29.76 -5.62 9.33
CA ALA A 122 -29.08 -4.60 10.11
C ALA A 122 -27.74 -4.19 9.49
N GLU A 123 -26.95 -5.18 9.06
CA GLU A 123 -25.66 -4.97 8.40
C GLU A 123 -25.83 -4.38 6.99
N LEU A 124 -26.84 -4.82 6.24
CA LEU A 124 -27.19 -4.28 4.93
C LEU A 124 -27.49 -2.77 5.02
N LYS A 125 -28.31 -2.37 6.00
CA LYS A 125 -28.62 -0.95 6.28
C LYS A 125 -27.37 -0.15 6.65
N ALA A 126 -26.49 -0.72 7.47
CA ALA A 126 -25.26 -0.06 7.88
C ALA A 126 -24.30 0.15 6.69
N ALA A 127 -24.16 -0.86 5.83
CA ALA A 127 -23.32 -0.79 4.64
C ALA A 127 -23.85 0.23 3.62
N TYR A 128 -25.16 0.24 3.37
CA TYR A 128 -25.79 1.23 2.50
C TYR A 128 -25.55 2.66 2.99
N ARG A 129 -25.75 2.95 4.29
CA ARG A 129 -25.51 4.30 4.84
C ARG A 129 -24.08 4.79 4.63
N ARG A 130 -23.09 3.91 4.82
CA ARG A 130 -21.67 4.23 4.59
C ARG A 130 -21.45 4.60 3.13
N ARG A 131 -21.91 3.76 2.21
CA ARG A 131 -21.75 3.97 0.77
C ARG A 131 -22.53 5.15 0.24
N ALA A 132 -23.72 5.40 0.78
CA ALA A 132 -24.55 6.54 0.41
C ALA A 132 -23.86 7.86 0.78
N ILE A 133 -23.14 7.91 1.91
CA ILE A 133 -22.35 9.08 2.30
C ILE A 133 -21.16 9.28 1.35
N GLU A 134 -20.49 8.20 0.97
CA GLU A 134 -19.33 8.23 0.06
C GLU A 134 -19.70 8.62 -1.38
N LEU A 135 -20.87 8.19 -1.85
CA LEU A 135 -21.31 8.35 -3.23
C LEU A 135 -22.36 9.46 -3.42
N HIS A 136 -22.60 10.29 -2.40
CA HIS A 136 -23.63 11.31 -2.45
C HIS A 136 -23.29 12.42 -3.46
N PRO A 137 -24.21 12.81 -4.37
CA PRO A 137 -23.94 13.83 -5.38
C PRO A 137 -23.60 15.21 -4.78
N ASP A 138 -24.25 15.63 -3.69
CA ASP A 138 -23.89 16.88 -2.99
C ASP A 138 -22.47 16.89 -2.41
N ARG A 139 -21.81 15.73 -2.28
CA ARG A 139 -20.43 15.62 -1.77
C ARG A 139 -19.41 15.30 -2.86
N GLY A 140 -19.77 15.52 -4.13
CA GLY A 140 -18.92 15.25 -5.29
C GLY A 140 -19.02 13.83 -5.83
N GLY A 141 -20.03 13.07 -5.40
CA GLY A 141 -20.35 11.76 -5.95
C GLY A 141 -21.11 11.86 -7.29
N ASP A 142 -21.20 10.75 -7.99
CA ASP A 142 -21.88 10.65 -9.28
C ASP A 142 -23.34 10.19 -9.09
N ALA A 143 -24.29 10.94 -9.67
CA ALA A 143 -25.72 10.66 -9.51
C ALA A 143 -26.14 9.33 -10.16
N GLU A 144 -25.46 8.89 -11.22
CA GLU A 144 -25.70 7.57 -11.84
C GLU A 144 -25.23 6.43 -10.92
N THR A 145 -24.08 6.59 -10.28
CA THR A 145 -23.52 5.64 -9.32
C THR A 145 -24.38 5.55 -8.07
N PHE A 146 -24.91 6.68 -7.57
CA PHE A 146 -25.84 6.67 -6.44
C PHE A 146 -27.16 5.97 -6.79
N ARG A 147 -27.70 6.18 -8.00
CA ARG A 147 -28.89 5.46 -8.48
C ARG A 147 -28.66 3.94 -8.54
N ARG A 148 -27.49 3.50 -9.00
CA ARG A 148 -27.11 2.08 -9.01
C ARG A 148 -27.01 1.51 -7.58
N LEU A 149 -26.42 2.26 -6.64
CA LEU A 149 -26.33 1.87 -5.24
C LEU A 149 -27.72 1.69 -4.61
N LEU A 150 -28.64 2.63 -4.88
CA LEU A 150 -30.01 2.56 -4.40
C LEU A 150 -30.73 1.32 -4.93
N ALA A 151 -30.68 1.09 -6.25
CA ALA A 151 -31.29 -0.08 -6.88
C ALA A 151 -30.75 -1.40 -6.33
N ALA A 152 -29.43 -1.48 -6.07
CA ALA A 152 -28.82 -2.66 -5.46
C ALA A 152 -29.27 -2.87 -4.01
N TYR A 153 -29.41 -1.80 -3.22
CA TYR A 153 -29.89 -1.88 -1.84
C TYR A 153 -31.34 -2.38 -1.78
N GLU A 154 -32.22 -1.88 -2.64
CA GLU A 154 -33.62 -2.32 -2.70
C GLU A 154 -33.73 -3.81 -3.07
N GLU A 155 -32.95 -4.25 -4.06
CA GLU A 155 -32.92 -5.65 -4.48
C GLU A 155 -32.34 -6.56 -3.38
N ALA A 156 -31.24 -6.14 -2.73
CA ALA A 156 -30.65 -6.86 -1.62
C ALA A 156 -31.63 -6.97 -0.44
N GLN A 157 -32.38 -5.91 -0.13
CA GLN A 157 -33.36 -5.90 0.95
C GLN A 157 -34.47 -6.93 0.70
N LYS A 158 -34.98 -7.03 -0.54
CA LYS A 158 -35.98 -8.06 -0.92
C LYS A 158 -35.43 -9.47 -0.72
N ARG A 159 -34.17 -9.71 -1.10
CA ARG A 159 -33.51 -11.02 -0.98
C ARG A 159 -33.24 -11.44 0.46
N VAL A 160 -32.88 -10.48 1.32
CA VAL A 160 -32.63 -10.75 2.75
C VAL A 160 -33.94 -10.87 3.53
N ALA A 161 -34.98 -10.10 3.18
CA ALA A 161 -36.28 -10.14 3.86
C ALA A 161 -37.09 -11.41 3.54
N ARG A 162 -36.80 -12.10 2.44
CA ARG A 162 -37.49 -13.35 2.09
C ARG A 162 -37.03 -14.46 3.04
N PRO A 163 -37.93 -15.10 3.81
CA PRO A 163 -37.55 -16.24 4.64
C PRO A 163 -37.01 -17.35 3.74
N ARG A 164 -35.77 -17.77 3.99
CA ARG A 164 -35.19 -18.91 3.28
C ARG A 164 -36.00 -20.16 3.65
N PRO A 165 -36.46 -20.99 2.69
CA PRO A 165 -37.07 -22.27 3.04
C PRO A 165 -36.06 -23.08 3.85
N ARG A 166 -36.50 -23.63 4.97
CA ARG A 166 -35.66 -24.49 5.81
C ARG A 166 -35.14 -25.63 4.94
N ARG A 167 -33.83 -25.65 4.67
CA ARG A 167 -33.18 -26.84 4.13
C ARG A 167 -33.19 -27.87 5.25
N SER A 168 -34.15 -28.78 5.22
CA SER A 168 -34.09 -30.01 5.99
C SER A 168 -32.85 -30.78 5.54
N SER A 169 -32.00 -31.16 6.49
CA SER A 169 -30.89 -32.11 6.28
C SER A 169 -31.41 -33.50 5.95
#